data_AF-A0A542E5N8-F1
#
_entry.id   AF-A0A542E5N8-F1
#
_cell.length_a   1.000
_cell.length_b   1.000
_cell.length_c   1.000
_cell.angle_alpha   90.00
_cell.angle_beta   90.00
_cell.angle_gamma   90.00
#
_symmetry.space_group_name_H-M   'P 1'
#
loop_
_entity.id
_entity.type
_entity.pdbx_description
1 polymer ?
#
loop_
_entity_poly.entity_id
_entity_poly.type
_entity_poly.pdbx_seq_one_letter_code
_entity_poly.pdbx_strand_id
1 'polypeptide(L)' 'MTEFHAGLHERAREALTALTEAETSGDDFSVDIHTEELGSLLRLADEHGVRLPELDGWRRDHAA' A
#
# COMPACT_ATOMS: atom_id res chain seq x y z
N MET A 1 12.87 -9.61 -12.32
CA MET A 1 11.71 -9.52 -11.42
C MET A 1 10.69 -10.53 -11.88
N THR A 2 10.05 -11.27 -10.95
CA THR A 2 8.98 -12.21 -11.30
C THR A 2 7.66 -11.47 -11.51
N GLU A 3 6.70 -12.10 -12.19
CA GLU A 3 5.35 -11.54 -12.37
C GLU A 3 4.68 -11.20 -11.03
N PHE A 4 4.93 -12.01 -10.00
CA PHE A 4 4.47 -11.75 -8.63
C PHE A 4 5.02 -10.43 -8.07
N HIS A 5 6.33 -10.19 -8.20
CA HIS A 5 6.94 -8.95 -7.70
C HIS A 5 6.38 -7.74 -8.46
N ALA A 6 6.25 -7.84 -9.78
CA ALA A 6 5.67 -6.77 -10.59
C ALA A 6 4.23 -6.44 -10.18
N GLY A 7 3.40 -7.46 -9.98
CA GLY A 7 2.02 -7.29 -9.51
C GLY A 7 1.92 -6.69 -8.10
N LEU A 8 2.82 -7.05 -7.18
CA LEU A 8 2.89 -6.42 -5.85
C LEU A 8 3.17 -4.92 -5.95
N HIS A 9 4.14 -4.53 -6.77
CA HIS A 9 4.48 -3.12 -6.98
C HIS A 9 3.34 -2.34 -7.64
N GLU A 10 2.63 -2.93 -8.60
CA GLU A 10 1.49 -2.31 -9.27
C GLU A 10 0.35 -2.07 -8.27
N ARG A 11 -0.07 -3.11 -7.55
CA ARG A 11 -1.12 -3.01 -6.54
C ARG A 11 -0.77 -2.02 -5.42
N ALA A 12 0.49 -1.98 -4.99
CA ALA A 12 0.94 -1.02 -3.99
C ALA A 12 0.77 0.43 -4.47
N ARG A 13 1.05 0.72 -5.75
CA ARG A 13 0.86 2.06 -6.32
C ARG A 13 -0.62 2.40 -6.49
N GLU A 14 -1.42 1.45 -6.94
CA GLU A 14 -2.87 1.62 -7.07
C GLU A 14 -3.53 1.93 -5.72
N ALA A 15 -3.23 1.13 -4.69
CA ALA A 15 -3.76 1.34 -3.35
C ALA A 15 -3.29 2.66 -2.72
N LEU A 16 -2.03 3.07 -2.95
CA LEU A 16 -1.52 4.37 -2.49
C LEU A 16 -2.23 5.55 -3.17
N THR A 17 -2.50 5.43 -4.47
CA THR A 17 -3.22 6.45 -5.23
C THR A 17 -4.66 6.56 -4.72
N ALA A 18 -5.33 5.42 -4.55
CA ALA A 18 -6.70 5.37 -4.04
C ALA A 18 -6.82 5.89 -2.60
N LEU A 19 -5.84 5.61 -1.73
CA LEU A 19 -5.76 6.21 -0.40
C LEU A 19 -5.68 7.74 -0.48
N THR A 20 -4.79 8.27 -1.32
CA THR A 20 -4.62 9.72 -1.49
C THR A 20 -5.91 10.38 -2.00
N GLU A 21 -6.62 9.71 -2.92
CA GLU A 21 -7.91 10.15 -3.43
C GLU A 21 -8.98 10.15 -2.34
N ALA A 22 -9.03 9.11 -1.50
CA ALA A 22 -9.95 9.01 -0.38
C ALA A 22 -9.68 10.08 0.70
N GLU A 23 -8.42 10.34 1.03
CA GLU A 23 -8.02 11.43 1.95
C GLU A 23 -8.43 12.80 1.38
N THR A 24 -8.27 12.99 0.08
CA THR A 24 -8.62 14.26 -0.59
C THR A 24 -10.14 14.46 -0.68
N SER A 25 -10.91 13.38 -0.85
CA SER A 25 -12.37 13.44 -0.92
C SER A 25 -13.05 13.50 0.46
N GLY A 26 -12.31 13.18 1.53
CA GLY A 26 -12.85 13.07 2.88
C GLY A 26 -13.69 11.80 3.07
N ASP A 27 -13.42 10.75 2.29
CA ASP A 27 -14.06 9.44 2.42
C ASP A 27 -13.32 8.60 3.47
N ASP A 28 -13.62 8.85 4.74
CA ASP A 28 -12.99 8.17 5.89
C ASP A 28 -13.11 6.63 5.80
N PHE A 29 -14.21 6.12 5.25
CA PHE A 29 -14.38 4.67 5.07
C PHE A 29 -13.40 4.12 4.04
N SER A 30 -13.26 4.78 2.89
CA SER A 30 -12.26 4.37 1.89
C SER A 30 -10.83 4.55 2.38
N VAL A 31 -10.54 5.56 3.21
CA VAL A 31 -9.23 5.72 3.86
C VAL A 31 -8.90 4.50 4.71
N ASP A 32 -9.81 4.03 5.55
CA ASP A 32 -9.60 2.84 6.39
C ASP A 32 -9.35 1.59 5.52
N ILE A 33 -10.17 1.38 4.48
CA ILE A 33 -10.04 0.23 3.58
C ILE A 33 -8.67 0.21 2.88
N HIS A 34 -8.24 1.34 2.29
CA HIS A 34 -6.97 1.39 1.58
C HIS A 34 -5.77 1.31 2.53
N THR A 35 -5.89 1.81 3.75
CA THR A 35 -4.88 1.67 4.81
C THR A 35 -4.69 0.20 5.18
N GLU A 36 -5.77 -0.57 5.38
CA GLU A 36 -5.69 -2.01 5.65
C GLU A 36 -5.13 -2.81 4.47
N GLU A 37 -5.48 -2.42 3.24
CA GLU A 37 -4.94 -3.04 2.02
C GLU A 37 -3.42 -2.85 1.93
N LEU A 38 -2.93 -1.62 2.12
CA LEU A 38 -1.50 -1.31 2.11
C LEU A 38 -0.72 -2.07 3.18
N GLY A 39 -1.30 -2.19 4.39
CA GLY A 39 -0.72 -3.00 5.47
C GLY A 39 -0.64 -4.49 5.10
N SER A 40 -1.66 -5.02 4.42
CA SER A 40 -1.68 -6.40 3.94
C SER A 40 -0.67 -6.64 2.81
N LEU A 41 -0.53 -5.70 1.88
CA LEU A 41 0.47 -5.76 0.81
C LEU A 41 1.90 -5.71 1.36
N LEU A 42 2.16 -4.91 2.39
CA LEU A 42 3.47 -4.87 3.05
C LEU A 42 3.80 -6.18 3.74
N ARG A 43 2.84 -6.77 4.47
CA ARG A 43 3.02 -8.08 5.11
C ARG A 43 3.34 -9.15 4.06
N LEU A 44 2.55 -9.19 2.98
CA LEU A 44 2.77 -10.13 1.89
C LEU A 44 4.13 -9.91 1.22
N ALA A 45 4.55 -8.66 1.02
CA ALA A 45 5.86 -8.37 0.47
C ALA A 45 7.00 -8.86 1.39
N ASP A 46 6.88 -8.65 2.71
CA ASP A 46 7.86 -9.11 3.70
C ASP A 46 7.96 -10.65 3.73
N GLU A 47 6.83 -11.35 3.73
CA GLU A 47 6.76 -12.82 3.67
C GLU A 47 7.50 -13.41 2.47
N HIS A 48 7.51 -12.68 1.35
CA HIS A 48 8.17 -13.08 0.11
C HIS A 48 9.55 -12.42 -0.10
N GLY A 49 10.06 -11.65 0.87
CA GLY A 49 11.34 -10.95 0.77
C GLY A 49 11.39 -9.86 -0.29
N VAL A 50 10.23 -9.30 -0.65
CA VAL A 50 10.06 -8.21 -1.62
C VAL A 50 10.07 -6.87 -0.88
N ARG A 51 10.80 -5.89 -1.40
CA ARG A 51 10.75 -4.52 -0.89
C ARG A 51 9.83 -3.67 -1.77
N LEU A 52 8.93 -2.94 -1.13
CA LEU A 52 8.02 -1.98 -1.76
C LEU A 52 8.44 -0.55 -1.42
N PRO A 53 9.42 0.04 -2.14
CA PRO A 53 9.94 1.38 -1.83
C PRO A 53 8.88 2.47 -2.01
N GLU A 54 7.90 2.28 -2.89
CA GLU A 54 6.74 3.18 -3.00
C GLU A 54 5.93 3.33 -1.70
N LEU A 55 5.98 2.34 -0.80
CA LEU A 55 5.27 2.39 0.49
C LEU A 55 6.16 2.88 1.64
N ASP A 56 7.43 3.23 1.41
CA ASP A 56 8.33 3.67 2.48
C ASP A 56 7.86 4.98 3.16
N GLY A 57 7.21 5.87 2.41
CA GLY A 57 6.58 7.08 2.93
C GLY A 57 5.40 6.74 3.84
N TRP A 58 4.41 6.05 3.28
CA TRP A 58 3.22 5.57 4.00
C TRP A 58 3.57 4.78 5.26
N ARG A 59 4.54 3.86 5.18
CA ARG A 59 5.00 3.04 6.31
C ARG A 59 5.57 3.90 7.42
N ARG A 60 6.28 4.99 7.11
CA ARG A 60 6.80 5.91 8.12
C ARG A 60 5.67 6.58 8.90
N ASP A 61 4.60 6.95 8.19
CA ASP A 61 3.48 7.70 8.76
C ASP A 61 2.53 6.80 9.56
N HIS A 62 2.47 5.49 9.23
CA HIS A 62 1.53 4.53 9.80
C HIS A 62 2.16 3.46 10.72
N ALA A 63 3.48 3.42 10.91
CA ALA A 63 4.15 2.43 11.76
C ALA A 63 4.13 2.77 13.28
N ALA A 64 3.01 3.31 13.77
CA ALA A 64 2.83 3.64 15.20
C ALA A 64 2.46 2.41 16.05
#